data_AF-A0A6L9LV30-F1
#
_entry.id   AF-A0A6L9LV30-F1
#
_cell.length_a   1.000
_cell.length_b   1.000
_cell.length_c   1.000
_cell.angle_alpha   90.00
_cell.angle_beta   90.00
_cell.angle_gamma   90.00
#
_symmetry.space_group_name_H-M   'P 1'
#
loop_
_entity.id
_entity.type
_entity.pdbx_description
1 polymer ?
#
loop_
_entity_poly.entity_id
_entity_poly.type
_entity_poly.pdbx_seq_one_letter_code
_entity_poly.pdbx_strand_id
1 'polypeptide(L)'
;MRSNSKILPVILATILLLAVAVVGYIQTGKTQPMPVRILFKNNGGKVLFSHLVHHRDYQIDCASCHHDSEHSTITMDDQALACGSCHPNEFNENFIEDHMDSFPDESYCVRCHHTEYDTVIFNHEEHTEYASECYDCHHGEEIEPEPQKCTNCHKADGSGDLISMRLAGHQSCGSCHEDMFDKGLSSCKSCHRSVDMTQYDGDYSSCDSCHEAEPRELVLPRMNAFHDQCMSCHEEMGAGPYGPDNCKQCHISR
;
A
#
# COMPACT_ATOMS: atom_id res chain seq x y z
N MET A 1 -64.14 -15.66 15.08
CA MET A 1 -63.27 -15.43 13.91
C MET A 1 -62.65 -14.05 14.03
N ARG A 2 -61.38 -13.96 14.45
CA ARG A 2 -60.67 -12.70 14.69
C ARG A 2 -60.05 -12.27 13.36
N SER A 3 -60.48 -11.12 12.83
CA SER A 3 -60.16 -10.66 11.47
C SER A 3 -58.66 -10.73 11.15
N ASN A 4 -58.30 -11.47 10.10
CA ASN A 4 -56.94 -11.55 9.52
C ASN A 4 -56.43 -10.18 9.01
N SER A 5 -57.27 -9.15 8.98
CA SER A 5 -56.92 -7.81 8.49
C SER A 5 -55.86 -7.08 9.33
N LYS A 6 -55.62 -7.51 10.58
CA LYS A 6 -54.59 -6.91 11.45
C LYS A 6 -53.21 -7.57 11.30
N ILE A 7 -53.13 -8.76 10.71
CA ILE A 7 -51.87 -9.51 10.57
C ILE A 7 -51.17 -9.11 9.27
N LEU A 8 -51.93 -8.85 8.21
CA LEU A 8 -51.42 -8.42 6.90
C LEU A 8 -50.51 -7.17 6.95
N PRO A 9 -50.86 -6.07 7.65
CA PRO A 9 -49.96 -4.91 7.75
C PRO A 9 -48.70 -5.20 8.55
N VAL A 10 -48.77 -6.10 9.54
CA VAL A 10 -47.60 -6.52 10.33
C VAL A 10 -46.63 -7.33 9.47
N ILE A 11 -47.13 -8.29 8.70
CA ILE A 11 -46.30 -9.10 7.77
C ILE A 11 -45.64 -8.20 6.72
N LEU A 12 -46.37 -7.26 6.12
CA LEU A 12 -45.82 -6.32 5.16
C LEU A 12 -44.72 -5.44 5.78
N ALA A 13 -44.93 -4.94 6.99
CA ALA A 13 -43.91 -4.16 7.71
C ALA A 13 -42.67 -5.00 8.04
N THR A 14 -42.84 -6.27 8.43
CA THR A 14 -41.72 -7.17 8.70
C THR A 14 -40.93 -7.50 7.43
N ILE A 15 -41.60 -7.76 6.31
CA ILE A 15 -40.94 -7.99 5.01
C ILE A 15 -40.19 -6.75 4.57
N LEU A 16 -40.76 -5.56 4.75
CA LEU A 16 -40.11 -4.30 4.40
C LEU A 16 -38.85 -4.05 5.25
N LEU A 17 -38.93 -4.28 6.57
CA LEU A 17 -37.78 -4.16 7.47
C LEU A 17 -36.69 -5.20 7.13
N LEU A 18 -37.07 -6.42 6.78
CA LEU A 18 -36.14 -7.46 6.37
C LEU A 18 -35.45 -7.10 5.04
N ALA A 19 -36.20 -6.56 4.07
CA ALA A 19 -35.65 -6.09 2.81
C ALA A 19 -34.65 -4.93 3.03
N VAL A 20 -34.97 -3.97 3.90
CA VAL A 20 -34.06 -2.87 4.26
C VAL A 20 -32.80 -3.41 4.95
N ALA A 21 -32.93 -4.37 5.86
CA ALA A 21 -31.79 -5.00 6.52
C ALA A 21 -30.89 -5.76 5.54
N VAL A 22 -31.47 -6.49 4.58
CA VAL A 22 -30.73 -7.20 3.53
C VAL A 22 -30.02 -6.21 2.61
N VAL A 23 -30.69 -5.14 2.18
CA VAL A 23 -30.06 -4.08 1.36
C VAL A 23 -28.91 -3.41 2.11
N GLY A 24 -29.12 -3.08 3.39
CA GLY A 24 -28.07 -2.50 4.24
C GLY A 24 -26.90 -3.45 4.49
N TYR A 25 -27.16 -4.76 4.59
CA TYR A 25 -26.12 -5.79 4.72
C TYR A 25 -25.34 -6.01 3.41
N ILE A 26 -26.00 -5.88 2.26
CA ILE A 26 -25.33 -6.00 0.94
C ILE A 26 -24.56 -4.72 0.60
N GLN A 27 -24.98 -3.55 1.10
CA GLN A 27 -24.27 -2.28 0.93
C GLN A 27 -23.14 -2.04 1.95
N THR A 28 -22.44 -3.10 2.38
CA THR A 28 -21.19 -2.90 3.12
C THR A 28 -20.12 -2.36 2.18
N GLY A 29 -19.53 -1.22 2.55
CA GLY A 29 -18.22 -0.83 2.03
C GLY A 29 -18.22 0.26 0.97
N LYS A 30 -18.77 1.44 1.27
CA LYS A 30 -18.08 2.65 0.82
C LYS A 30 -17.08 2.99 1.93
N THR A 31 -15.80 2.74 1.66
CA THR A 31 -14.70 3.26 2.46
C THR A 31 -14.93 4.76 2.58
N GLN A 32 -15.22 5.22 3.81
CA GLN A 32 -15.28 6.65 4.03
C GLN A 32 -13.85 7.19 3.99
N PRO A 33 -13.62 8.32 3.32
CA PRO A 33 -12.28 8.90 3.19
C PRO A 33 -11.66 9.23 4.56
N MET A 34 -12.47 9.39 5.61
CA MET A 34 -12.02 9.51 6.98
C MET A 34 -12.57 8.37 7.85
N PRO A 35 -11.74 7.42 8.29
CA PRO A 35 -12.20 6.32 9.12
C PRO A 35 -12.58 6.80 10.51
N VAL A 36 -13.81 6.54 10.96
CA VAL A 36 -14.29 7.00 12.28
C VAL A 36 -13.59 6.27 13.43
N ARG A 37 -13.28 4.99 13.25
CA ARG A 37 -12.60 4.13 14.24
C ARG A 37 -11.51 3.32 13.57
N ILE A 38 -10.32 3.35 14.15
CA ILE A 38 -9.13 2.63 13.67
C ILE A 38 -8.72 1.67 14.78
N LEU A 39 -8.47 0.40 14.43
CA LEU A 39 -7.97 -0.59 15.37
C LEU A 39 -6.46 -0.74 15.18
N PHE A 40 -5.69 -0.11 16.05
CA PHE A 40 -4.25 -0.32 16.10
C PHE A 40 -3.94 -1.63 16.83
N LYS A 41 -3.05 -2.43 16.26
CA LYS A 41 -2.47 -3.61 16.90
C LYS A 41 -1.03 -3.26 17.21
N ASN A 42 -0.65 -3.20 18.47
CA ASN A 42 0.75 -2.98 18.86
C ASN A 42 1.16 -4.01 19.92
N ASN A 43 2.43 -4.00 20.33
CA ASN A 43 2.97 -4.92 21.33
C ASN A 43 2.28 -4.83 22.71
N GLY A 44 1.63 -3.70 23.00
CA GLY A 44 0.81 -3.49 24.21
C GLY A 44 -0.63 -3.98 24.09
N GLY A 45 -1.03 -4.52 22.93
CA GLY A 45 -2.36 -5.04 22.65
C GLY A 45 -3.12 -4.25 21.59
N LYS A 46 -4.44 -4.49 21.52
CA LYS A 46 -5.33 -3.83 20.57
C LYS A 46 -5.83 -2.51 21.14
N VAL A 47 -5.57 -1.41 20.46
CA VAL A 47 -6.02 -0.07 20.83
C VAL A 47 -7.05 0.40 19.81
N LEU A 48 -8.26 0.74 20.28
CA LEU A 48 -9.28 1.36 19.44
C LEU A 48 -9.09 2.88 19.47
N PHE A 49 -8.66 3.44 18.35
CA PHE A 49 -8.56 4.88 18.15
C PHE A 49 -9.83 5.43 17.49
N SER A 50 -10.30 6.58 17.97
CA SER A 50 -11.49 7.25 17.44
C SER A 50 -11.08 8.56 16.75
N HIS A 51 -10.89 8.50 15.44
CA HIS A 51 -10.38 9.63 14.64
C HIS A 51 -11.29 10.87 14.75
N LEU A 52 -12.62 10.65 14.66
CA LEU A 52 -13.59 11.74 14.72
C LEU A 52 -13.59 12.49 16.06
N VAL A 53 -13.29 11.79 17.17
CA VAL A 53 -13.20 12.41 18.50
C VAL A 53 -11.97 13.32 18.57
N HIS A 54 -10.82 12.86 18.06
CA HIS A 54 -9.59 13.66 18.07
C HIS A 54 -9.71 14.91 17.20
N HIS A 55 -10.31 14.80 16.02
CA HIS A 55 -10.51 15.96 15.15
C HIS A 55 -11.63 16.89 15.63
N ARG A 56 -12.84 16.37 15.91
CA ARG A 56 -14.02 17.22 16.18
C ARG A 56 -14.12 17.66 17.64
N ASP A 57 -13.86 16.75 18.58
CA ASP A 57 -14.11 17.00 20.00
C ASP A 57 -12.85 17.59 20.67
N TYR A 58 -11.66 17.09 20.32
CA TYR A 58 -10.39 17.63 20.82
C TYR A 58 -9.79 18.72 19.94
N GLN A 59 -10.34 18.96 18.75
CA GLN A 59 -9.92 20.03 17.84
C GLN A 59 -8.42 19.97 17.51
N ILE A 60 -7.88 18.76 17.36
CA ILE A 60 -6.48 18.53 16.99
C ILE A 60 -6.32 18.75 15.48
N ASP A 61 -5.33 19.55 15.09
CA ASP A 61 -4.99 19.81 13.69
C ASP A 61 -4.50 18.54 13.00
N CYS A 62 -4.86 18.36 11.72
CA CYS A 62 -4.54 17.15 10.94
C CYS A 62 -3.03 16.87 10.93
N ALA A 63 -2.21 17.90 10.72
CA ALA A 63 -0.75 17.82 10.66
C ALA A 63 -0.09 17.44 12.00
N SER A 64 -0.84 17.51 13.12
CA SER A 64 -0.33 17.03 14.41
C SER A 64 -0.24 15.50 14.47
N CYS A 65 -1.02 14.79 13.63
CA CYS A 65 -1.02 13.33 13.52
C CYS A 65 -0.48 12.85 12.17
N HIS A 66 -0.84 13.50 11.07
CA HIS A 66 -0.36 13.23 9.72
C HIS A 66 0.84 14.13 9.42
N HIS A 67 1.96 13.76 10.02
CA HIS A 67 3.18 14.56 10.06
C HIS A 67 4.10 14.34 8.83
N ASP A 68 3.60 13.62 7.82
CA ASP A 68 4.28 13.33 6.56
C ASP A 68 4.17 14.47 5.53
N SER A 69 3.25 15.42 5.73
CA SER A 69 3.06 16.61 4.90
C SER A 69 3.62 17.87 5.56
N GLU A 70 4.49 18.61 4.84
CA GLU A 70 5.01 19.91 5.28
C GLU A 70 3.91 21.01 5.26
N HIS A 71 2.87 20.82 4.45
CA HIS A 71 1.75 21.75 4.34
C HIS A 71 0.68 21.48 5.41
N SER A 72 0.41 22.48 6.25
CA SER A 72 -0.62 22.49 7.30
C SER A 72 -2.07 22.38 6.79
N THR A 73 -2.27 22.23 5.49
CA THR A 73 -3.58 22.07 4.86
C THR A 73 -3.62 20.76 4.09
N ILE A 74 -3.93 19.67 4.80
CA ILE A 74 -4.46 18.47 4.17
C ILE A 74 -5.84 18.85 3.63
N THR A 75 -5.94 19.06 2.31
CA THR A 75 -7.22 19.32 1.65
C THR A 75 -8.00 18.01 1.53
N MET A 76 -9.32 18.05 1.27
CA MET A 76 -10.09 16.81 1.08
C MET A 76 -9.62 15.97 -0.13
N ASP A 77 -8.85 16.59 -1.03
CA ASP A 77 -8.26 15.94 -2.21
C ASP A 77 -6.86 15.37 -1.92
N ASP A 78 -6.18 15.82 -0.85
CA ASP A 78 -4.94 15.24 -0.33
C ASP A 78 -5.27 14.15 0.69
N GLN A 79 -5.24 12.89 0.25
CA GLN A 79 -5.44 11.78 1.19
C GLN A 79 -4.25 11.66 2.13
N ALA A 80 -4.51 11.84 3.42
CA ALA A 80 -3.52 11.66 4.45
C ALA A 80 -3.11 10.18 4.53
N LEU A 81 -1.79 9.91 4.54
CA LEU A 81 -1.28 8.54 4.60
C LEU A 81 -1.64 7.87 5.94
N ALA A 82 -1.89 6.56 5.88
CA ALA A 82 -2.01 5.76 7.08
C ALA A 82 -0.64 5.63 7.75
N CYS A 83 -0.59 5.66 9.09
CA CYS A 83 0.67 5.51 9.82
C CYS A 83 1.43 4.24 9.39
N GLY A 84 0.69 3.15 9.16
CA GLY A 84 1.22 1.85 8.74
C GLY A 84 1.88 1.82 7.36
N SER A 85 1.63 2.80 6.50
CA SER A 85 2.30 2.91 5.19
C SER A 85 3.80 3.15 5.37
N CYS A 86 4.20 3.93 6.37
CA CYS A 86 5.61 4.21 6.71
C CYS A 86 6.10 3.47 7.96
N HIS A 87 5.20 3.26 8.93
CA HIS A 87 5.46 2.64 10.23
C HIS A 87 4.64 1.35 10.38
N PRO A 88 4.96 0.29 9.63
CA PRO A 88 4.30 -0.99 9.81
C PRO A 88 4.63 -1.55 11.19
N ASN A 89 3.79 -2.47 11.68
CA ASN A 89 4.11 -3.20 12.90
C ASN A 89 5.37 -4.06 12.73
N GLU A 90 5.55 -4.60 11.52
CA GLU A 90 6.66 -5.45 11.12
C GLU A 90 6.94 -5.21 9.63
N PHE A 91 8.22 -5.07 9.25
CA PHE A 91 8.65 -5.00 7.85
C PHE A 91 8.76 -6.41 7.26
N ASN A 92 7.63 -7.11 7.20
CA ASN A 92 7.54 -8.50 6.72
C ASN A 92 7.18 -8.58 5.23
N GLU A 93 7.11 -9.81 4.68
CA GLU A 93 6.81 -10.05 3.26
C GLU A 93 5.53 -9.35 2.80
N ASN A 94 4.46 -9.35 3.61
CA ASN A 94 3.21 -8.67 3.24
C ASN A 94 3.39 -7.15 3.13
N PHE A 95 4.19 -6.54 4.01
CA PHE A 95 4.53 -5.12 3.88
C PHE A 95 5.25 -4.88 2.55
N ILE A 96 6.21 -5.73 2.20
CA ILE A 96 6.96 -5.59 0.94
C ILE A 96 6.03 -5.70 -0.27
N GLU A 97 5.07 -6.61 -0.27
CA GLU A 97 4.11 -6.80 -1.36
C GLU A 97 3.17 -5.59 -1.53
N ASP A 98 2.68 -5.01 -0.43
CA ASP A 98 1.59 -4.03 -0.46
C ASP A 98 2.05 -2.56 -0.33
N HIS A 99 3.24 -2.29 0.25
CA HIS A 99 3.62 -0.91 0.59
C HIS A 99 3.74 -0.01 -0.63
N MET A 100 4.16 -0.53 -1.78
CA MET A 100 4.27 0.25 -3.01
C MET A 100 2.91 0.71 -3.56
N ASP A 101 1.79 0.10 -3.14
CA ASP A 101 0.43 0.55 -3.44
C ASP A 101 -0.12 1.50 -2.36
N SER A 102 0.63 1.69 -1.27
CA SER A 102 0.25 2.54 -0.15
C SER A 102 0.70 4.00 -0.29
N PHE A 103 1.42 4.35 -1.36
CA PHE A 103 1.95 5.69 -1.61
C PHE A 103 1.37 6.32 -2.88
N PRO A 104 1.10 7.64 -2.89
CA PRO A 104 0.49 8.31 -4.04
C PRO A 104 1.47 8.54 -5.20
N ASP A 105 2.76 8.66 -4.92
CA ASP A 105 3.81 8.91 -5.90
C ASP A 105 5.21 8.46 -5.42
N GLU A 106 6.19 8.52 -6.32
CA GLU A 106 7.55 8.00 -6.09
C GLU A 106 8.42 8.87 -5.16
N SER A 107 7.99 10.09 -4.81
CA SER A 107 8.74 10.96 -3.87
C SER A 107 8.84 10.37 -2.45
N TYR A 108 8.02 9.37 -2.13
CA TYR A 108 8.06 8.65 -0.87
C TYR A 108 9.11 7.52 -0.87
N CYS A 109 9.43 6.96 -2.04
CA CYS A 109 10.34 5.83 -2.18
C CYS A 109 11.75 6.18 -1.69
N VAL A 110 12.24 7.37 -2.06
CA VAL A 110 13.58 7.87 -1.68
C VAL A 110 13.76 8.10 -0.19
N ARG A 111 12.67 8.11 0.59
CA ARG A 111 12.73 8.22 2.06
C ARG A 111 13.22 6.92 2.71
N CYS A 112 13.08 5.79 2.02
CA CYS A 112 13.44 4.46 2.52
C CYS A 112 14.45 3.73 1.62
N HIS A 113 14.34 3.91 0.30
CA HIS A 113 15.14 3.21 -0.68
C HIS A 113 16.25 4.07 -1.26
N HIS A 114 17.45 3.50 -1.33
CA HIS A 114 18.59 4.05 -2.05
C HIS A 114 18.75 3.46 -3.46
N THR A 115 17.93 2.47 -3.81
CA THR A 115 17.89 1.85 -5.14
C THR A 115 16.47 1.41 -5.42
N GLU A 116 15.95 1.81 -6.57
CA GLU A 116 14.60 1.50 -7.02
C GLU A 116 14.62 0.79 -8.36
N TYR A 117 13.46 0.25 -8.75
CA TYR A 117 13.24 -0.40 -10.03
C TYR A 117 12.15 0.33 -10.79
N ASP A 118 12.53 0.96 -11.89
CA ASP A 118 11.61 1.73 -12.73
C ASP A 118 11.30 0.94 -14.01
N THR A 119 11.91 1.30 -15.13
CA THR A 119 11.50 0.85 -16.44
C THR A 119 11.70 -0.66 -16.62
N VAL A 120 10.66 -1.35 -17.10
CA VAL A 120 10.73 -2.75 -17.48
C VAL A 120 11.62 -2.92 -18.72
N ILE A 121 12.57 -3.85 -18.65
CA ILE A 121 13.44 -4.32 -19.72
C ILE A 121 12.63 -5.30 -20.59
N PHE A 122 11.66 -4.77 -21.34
CA PHE A 122 10.79 -5.56 -22.21
C PHE A 122 10.82 -5.01 -23.63
N ASN A 123 10.96 -5.91 -24.61
CA ASN A 123 10.84 -5.62 -26.03
C ASN A 123 9.66 -6.41 -26.61
N HIS A 124 8.59 -5.72 -26.99
CA HIS A 124 7.39 -6.33 -27.53
C HIS A 124 7.67 -7.16 -28.80
N GLU A 125 8.46 -6.64 -29.73
CA GLU A 125 8.73 -7.33 -31.01
C GLU A 125 9.46 -8.65 -30.77
N GLU A 126 10.51 -8.64 -29.95
CA GLU A 126 11.24 -9.87 -29.61
C GLU A 126 10.36 -10.86 -28.84
N HIS A 127 9.50 -10.39 -27.93
CA HIS A 127 8.63 -11.28 -27.15
C HIS A 127 7.53 -11.92 -28.01
N THR A 128 7.07 -11.26 -29.07
CA THR A 128 6.11 -11.87 -30.01
C THR A 128 6.66 -13.09 -30.75
N GLU A 129 7.98 -13.27 -30.82
CA GLU A 129 8.57 -14.48 -31.40
C GLU A 129 8.40 -15.72 -30.51
N TYR A 130 8.14 -15.52 -29.21
CA TYR A 130 7.96 -16.59 -28.22
C TYR A 130 6.48 -16.88 -27.90
N ALA A 131 5.58 -15.96 -28.26
CA ALA A 131 4.14 -16.14 -28.12
C ALA A 131 3.55 -16.84 -29.36
N SER A 132 2.58 -17.72 -29.14
CA SER A 132 1.79 -18.35 -30.21
C SER A 132 0.69 -17.42 -30.69
N GLU A 133 0.06 -16.66 -29.78
CA GLU A 133 -1.04 -15.74 -30.06
C GLU A 133 -0.87 -14.46 -29.23
N CYS A 134 -1.52 -13.36 -29.63
CA CYS A 134 -1.49 -12.11 -28.87
C CYS A 134 -2.03 -12.27 -27.43
N TYR A 135 -2.95 -13.23 -27.24
CA TYR A 135 -3.62 -13.51 -25.97
C TYR A 135 -2.79 -14.36 -25.00
N ASP A 136 -1.57 -14.75 -25.39
CA ASP A 136 -0.63 -15.34 -24.44
C ASP A 136 -0.13 -14.31 -23.42
N CYS A 137 -0.12 -13.02 -23.82
CA CYS A 137 0.25 -11.90 -22.95
C CYS A 137 -0.93 -10.97 -22.63
N HIS A 138 -1.92 -10.88 -23.53
CA HIS A 138 -3.12 -10.04 -23.41
C HIS A 138 -4.38 -10.83 -23.10
N HIS A 139 -5.46 -10.15 -22.71
CA HIS A 139 -6.76 -10.79 -22.55
C HIS A 139 -7.44 -11.04 -23.90
N GLY A 140 -8.28 -12.07 -23.97
CA GLY A 140 -9.04 -12.42 -25.18
C GLY A 140 -10.06 -11.37 -25.61
N GLU A 141 -10.62 -11.57 -26.81
CA GLU A 141 -11.61 -10.67 -27.43
C GLU A 141 -12.87 -10.46 -26.57
N GLU A 142 -13.14 -11.35 -25.62
CA GLU A 142 -14.25 -11.26 -24.68
C GLU A 142 -14.12 -10.10 -23.67
N ILE A 143 -12.90 -9.61 -23.44
CA ILE A 143 -12.61 -8.47 -22.56
C ILE A 143 -12.42 -7.21 -23.40
N GLU A 144 -11.62 -7.28 -24.46
CA GLU A 144 -11.35 -6.15 -25.35
C GLU A 144 -11.22 -6.58 -26.83
N PRO A 145 -11.81 -5.82 -27.77
CA PRO A 145 -11.81 -6.21 -29.18
C PRO A 145 -10.43 -6.15 -29.84
N GLU A 146 -9.51 -5.33 -29.34
CA GLU A 146 -8.12 -5.26 -29.78
C GLU A 146 -7.20 -5.11 -28.56
N PRO A 147 -6.05 -5.81 -28.51
CA PRO A 147 -5.09 -5.67 -27.42
C PRO A 147 -4.66 -4.23 -27.18
N GLN A 148 -4.81 -3.73 -25.96
CA GLN A 148 -4.40 -2.37 -25.60
C GLN A 148 -3.45 -2.35 -24.39
N LYS A 149 -2.95 -1.16 -24.04
CA LYS A 149 -2.13 -0.99 -22.84
C LYS A 149 -2.95 -1.35 -21.60
N CYS A 150 -2.40 -2.18 -20.72
CA CYS A 150 -3.09 -2.59 -19.51
C CYS A 150 -3.50 -1.38 -18.64
N THR A 151 -2.73 -0.27 -18.68
CA THR A 151 -3.00 0.96 -17.92
C THR A 151 -4.29 1.69 -18.32
N ASN A 152 -4.86 1.34 -19.48
CA ASN A 152 -6.15 1.88 -19.90
C ASN A 152 -7.26 1.40 -18.96
N CYS A 153 -7.16 0.16 -18.46
CA CYS A 153 -8.16 -0.47 -17.59
C CYS A 153 -7.64 -0.67 -16.15
N HIS A 154 -6.51 -1.34 -15.98
CA HIS A 154 -5.88 -1.53 -14.68
C HIS A 154 -5.24 -0.20 -14.22
N LYS A 155 -5.53 0.22 -12.99
CA LYS A 155 -4.95 1.44 -12.39
C LYS A 155 -3.86 1.11 -11.39
N ALA A 156 -3.19 2.11 -10.85
CA ALA A 156 -2.05 1.94 -9.94
C ALA A 156 -2.42 1.10 -8.71
N ASP A 157 -3.58 1.33 -8.12
CA ASP A 157 -4.12 0.69 -6.92
C ASP A 157 -5.20 -0.38 -7.21
N GLY A 158 -5.47 -0.67 -8.49
CA GLY A 158 -6.62 -1.45 -8.92
C GLY A 158 -7.94 -0.66 -8.83
N SER A 159 -9.01 -1.16 -9.44
CA SER A 159 -10.30 -0.44 -9.41
C SER A 159 -11.49 -1.40 -9.53
N GLY A 160 -12.39 -1.38 -8.54
CA GLY A 160 -13.54 -2.29 -8.52
C GLY A 160 -13.08 -3.75 -8.48
N ASP A 161 -13.44 -4.51 -9.51
CA ASP A 161 -13.04 -5.91 -9.65
C ASP A 161 -11.68 -6.09 -10.37
N LEU A 162 -11.00 -4.99 -10.76
CA LEU A 162 -9.73 -5.02 -11.46
C LEU A 162 -8.55 -4.93 -10.48
N ILE A 163 -7.57 -5.82 -10.67
CA ILE A 163 -6.29 -5.79 -9.95
C ILE A 163 -5.42 -4.60 -10.37
N SER A 164 -4.40 -4.28 -9.57
CA SER A 164 -3.43 -3.23 -9.89
C SER A 164 -2.64 -3.56 -11.15
N MET A 165 -2.18 -2.50 -11.82
CA MET A 165 -1.29 -2.62 -12.99
C MET A 165 -0.05 -3.46 -12.73
N ARG A 166 0.56 -3.27 -11.56
CA ARG A 166 1.77 -3.99 -11.16
C ARG A 166 1.47 -5.49 -11.08
N LEU A 167 0.40 -5.86 -10.39
CA LEU A 167 0.01 -7.26 -10.23
C LEU A 167 -0.38 -7.89 -11.56
N ALA A 168 -1.15 -7.18 -12.41
CA ALA A 168 -1.51 -7.67 -13.74
C ALA A 168 -0.28 -7.96 -14.61
N GLY A 169 0.70 -7.04 -14.63
CA GLY A 169 1.94 -7.23 -15.36
C GLY A 169 2.77 -8.41 -14.84
N HIS A 170 2.95 -8.50 -13.52
CA HIS A 170 3.69 -9.61 -12.91
C HIS A 170 3.03 -10.97 -13.14
N GLN A 171 1.70 -11.06 -13.08
CA GLN A 171 0.99 -12.31 -13.38
C GLN A 171 1.14 -12.73 -14.85
N SER A 172 1.05 -11.78 -15.78
CA SER A 172 1.25 -12.05 -17.22
C SER A 172 2.66 -12.57 -17.48
N CYS A 173 3.70 -11.86 -17.02
CA CYS A 173 5.09 -12.30 -17.16
C CYS A 173 5.36 -13.63 -16.44
N GLY A 174 4.78 -13.81 -15.24
CA GLY A 174 4.99 -14.98 -14.40
C GLY A 174 4.42 -16.27 -14.98
N SER A 175 3.41 -16.20 -15.85
CA SER A 175 2.85 -17.37 -16.52
C SER A 175 3.86 -18.13 -17.40
N CYS A 176 4.89 -17.44 -17.91
CA CYS A 176 5.99 -18.03 -18.66
C CYS A 176 7.31 -18.03 -17.90
N HIS A 177 7.53 -17.05 -17.01
CA HIS A 177 8.76 -16.87 -16.24
C HIS A 177 8.64 -17.33 -14.78
N GLU A 178 7.91 -18.41 -14.50
CA GLU A 178 7.66 -18.92 -13.14
C GLU A 178 8.94 -19.01 -12.30
N ASP A 179 10.03 -19.53 -12.88
CA ASP A 179 11.33 -19.71 -12.22
C ASP A 179 12.03 -18.39 -11.85
N MET A 180 11.64 -17.28 -12.47
CA MET A 180 12.14 -15.94 -12.12
C MET A 180 11.35 -15.35 -10.96
N PHE A 181 10.05 -15.59 -10.90
CA PHE A 181 9.19 -15.11 -9.80
C PHE A 181 9.42 -15.91 -8.52
N ASP A 182 9.77 -17.20 -8.61
CA ASP A 182 10.19 -18.03 -7.47
C ASP A 182 11.42 -17.49 -6.73
N LYS A 183 12.23 -16.64 -7.38
CA LYS A 183 13.42 -16.01 -6.78
C LYS A 183 13.10 -14.73 -6.00
N GLY A 184 11.83 -14.31 -5.95
CA GLY A 184 11.35 -13.14 -5.20
C GLY A 184 12.10 -11.85 -5.57
N LEU A 185 12.35 -10.98 -4.59
CA LEU A 185 12.98 -9.66 -4.78
C LEU A 185 14.35 -9.68 -5.46
N SER A 186 15.05 -10.82 -5.47
CA SER A 186 16.35 -10.94 -6.11
C SER A 186 16.28 -10.95 -7.64
N SER A 187 15.09 -11.19 -8.21
CA SER A 187 14.87 -11.24 -9.66
C SER A 187 14.37 -9.94 -10.28
N CYS A 188 14.00 -8.92 -9.49
CA CYS A 188 13.47 -7.65 -10.01
C CYS A 188 14.38 -7.05 -11.09
N LYS A 189 15.70 -7.08 -10.87
CA LYS A 189 16.72 -6.57 -11.82
C LYS A 189 16.78 -7.30 -13.17
N SER A 190 16.22 -8.51 -13.27
CA SER A 190 16.14 -9.26 -14.52
C SER A 190 15.11 -8.65 -15.46
N CYS A 191 14.05 -8.07 -14.89
CA CYS A 191 12.94 -7.50 -15.63
C CYS A 191 12.88 -5.98 -15.54
N HIS A 192 13.46 -5.35 -14.52
CA HIS A 192 13.44 -3.90 -14.32
C HIS A 192 14.85 -3.33 -14.27
N ARG A 193 15.00 -2.12 -14.82
CA ARG A 193 16.24 -1.35 -14.69
C ARG A 193 16.34 -0.76 -13.28
N SER A 194 17.44 -1.03 -12.59
CA SER A 194 17.74 -0.41 -11.30
C SER A 194 18.10 1.06 -11.48
N VAL A 195 17.50 1.93 -10.67
CA VAL A 195 17.77 3.36 -10.59
C VAL A 195 18.45 3.64 -9.25
N ASP A 196 19.56 4.37 -9.31
CA ASP A 196 20.25 4.84 -8.11
C ASP A 196 19.55 6.09 -7.57
N MET A 197 18.86 5.92 -6.43
CA MET A 197 18.08 6.99 -5.82
C MET A 197 18.94 7.96 -5.01
N THR A 198 20.24 7.71 -4.84
CA THR A 198 21.15 8.66 -4.17
C THR A 198 21.32 9.96 -4.95
N GLN A 199 20.95 9.96 -6.23
CA GLN A 199 21.02 11.12 -7.13
C GLN A 199 19.64 11.76 -7.39
N TYR A 200 18.61 11.42 -6.60
CA TYR A 200 17.28 11.99 -6.77
C TYR A 200 17.29 13.51 -6.51
N ASP A 201 16.78 14.28 -7.47
CA ASP A 201 16.75 15.75 -7.48
C ASP A 201 15.34 16.32 -7.18
N GLY A 202 14.39 15.47 -6.83
CA GLY A 202 13.04 15.88 -6.45
C GLY A 202 12.93 16.25 -4.96
N ASP A 203 11.77 16.78 -4.58
CA ASP A 203 11.47 17.10 -3.19
C ASP A 203 11.33 15.80 -2.38
N TYR A 204 11.97 15.75 -1.22
CA TYR A 204 11.86 14.65 -0.27
C TYR A 204 12.03 15.15 1.15
N SER A 205 11.21 14.61 2.05
CA SER A 205 11.35 14.87 3.48
C SER A 205 12.42 13.94 4.07
N SER A 206 13.56 14.51 4.47
CA SER A 206 14.59 13.76 5.21
C SER A 206 14.03 13.22 6.53
N CYS A 207 14.47 12.04 6.96
CA CYS A 207 14.07 11.45 8.24
C CYS A 207 14.36 12.38 9.44
N ASP A 208 15.39 13.23 9.34
CA ASP A 208 15.76 14.25 10.35
C ASP A 208 14.65 15.29 10.57
N SER A 209 13.73 15.51 9.61
CA SER A 209 12.63 16.47 9.77
C SER A 209 11.60 16.01 10.81
N CYS A 210 11.52 14.71 11.06
CA CYS A 210 10.62 14.12 12.05
C CYS A 210 11.36 13.50 13.24
N HIS A 211 12.46 12.78 12.99
CA HIS A 211 13.20 12.01 13.99
C HIS A 211 14.39 12.79 14.58
N GLU A 212 14.13 13.94 15.20
CA GLU A 212 15.19 14.77 15.79
C GLU A 212 16.01 14.05 16.89
N ALA A 213 17.15 14.64 17.27
CA ALA A 213 18.03 14.09 18.29
C ALA A 213 17.39 14.04 19.69
N GLU A 214 16.54 15.02 20.01
CA GLU A 214 15.73 15.02 21.22
C GLU A 214 14.41 14.27 20.94
N PRO A 215 14.11 13.20 21.69
CA PRO A 215 12.91 12.41 21.46
C PRO A 215 11.65 13.25 21.73
N ARG A 216 10.79 13.40 20.72
CA ARG A 216 9.41 13.85 20.89
C ARG A 216 8.55 12.67 21.35
N GLU A 217 7.45 12.93 22.03
CA GLU A 217 6.56 11.87 22.54
C GLU A 217 6.11 10.96 21.38
N LEU A 218 6.36 9.65 21.52
CA LEU A 218 6.10 8.59 20.51
C LEU A 218 6.95 8.64 19.22
N VAL A 219 7.95 9.52 19.12
CA VAL A 219 8.88 9.57 17.97
C VAL A 219 10.28 9.16 18.42
N LEU A 220 10.79 8.08 17.84
CA LEU A 220 12.15 7.61 18.09
C LEU A 220 13.18 8.62 17.56
N PRO A 221 14.35 8.77 18.19
CA PRO A 221 15.46 9.51 17.59
C PRO A 221 15.91 8.89 16.26
N ARG A 222 16.41 9.70 15.32
CA ARG A 222 16.75 9.25 13.96
C ARG A 222 17.62 8.00 13.91
N MET A 223 18.61 7.92 14.79
CA MET A 223 19.50 6.75 14.85
C MET A 223 18.71 5.45 15.05
N ASN A 224 17.75 5.46 15.98
CA ASN A 224 16.93 4.30 16.27
C ASN A 224 15.95 4.01 15.13
N ALA A 225 15.39 5.05 14.49
CA ALA A 225 14.53 4.87 13.33
C ALA A 225 15.25 4.15 12.17
N PHE A 226 16.50 4.54 11.86
CA PHE A 226 17.31 3.85 10.84
C PHE A 226 17.67 2.42 11.23
N HIS A 227 18.09 2.19 12.48
CA HIS A 227 18.41 0.85 12.93
C HIS A 227 17.19 -0.07 12.90
N ASP A 228 16.03 0.37 13.40
CA ASP A 228 14.81 -0.41 13.37
C ASP A 228 14.37 -0.70 11.94
N GLN A 229 14.36 0.29 11.05
CA GLN A 229 13.92 0.11 9.67
C GLN A 229 14.85 -0.81 8.87
N CYS A 230 16.15 -0.50 8.85
CA CYS A 230 17.11 -1.23 8.03
C CYS A 230 17.40 -2.63 8.59
N MET A 231 17.61 -2.74 9.91
CA MET A 231 17.99 -4.03 10.52
C MET A 231 16.82 -5.00 10.55
N SER A 232 15.58 -4.56 10.80
CA SER A 232 14.43 -5.47 10.84
C SER A 232 14.17 -6.11 9.48
N CYS A 233 14.24 -5.33 8.40
CA CYS A 233 14.07 -5.85 7.04
C CYS A 233 15.21 -6.83 6.67
N HIS A 234 16.46 -6.47 6.97
CA HIS A 234 17.59 -7.36 6.70
C HIS A 234 17.55 -8.66 7.51
N GLU A 235 17.11 -8.60 8.77
CA GLU A 235 16.95 -9.76 9.65
C GLU A 235 15.88 -10.70 9.11
N GLU A 236 14.70 -10.17 8.76
CA GLU A 236 13.57 -10.96 8.24
C GLU A 236 13.90 -11.60 6.88
N MET A 237 14.46 -10.83 5.97
CA MET A 237 14.79 -11.30 4.62
C MET A 237 16.04 -12.19 4.59
N GLY A 238 16.79 -12.26 5.71
CA GLY A 238 18.10 -12.90 5.76
C GLY A 238 19.10 -12.30 4.77
N ALA A 239 18.89 -11.05 4.36
CA ALA A 239 19.61 -10.39 3.28
C ALA A 239 20.12 -9.02 3.74
N GLY A 240 21.43 -8.81 3.67
CA GLY A 240 22.09 -7.59 4.13
C GLY A 240 22.56 -7.66 5.60
N PRO A 241 23.33 -6.66 6.07
CA PRO A 241 23.84 -6.63 7.44
C PRO A 241 22.76 -6.29 8.47
N TYR A 242 22.59 -7.16 9.47
CA TYR A 242 21.75 -6.93 10.66
C TYR A 242 22.46 -7.41 11.93
N GLY A 243 21.98 -7.00 13.10
CA GLY A 243 22.54 -7.40 14.39
C GLY A 243 23.81 -6.64 14.85
N PRO A 244 24.21 -6.83 16.12
CA PRO A 244 25.19 -5.99 16.81
C PRO A 244 26.65 -6.16 16.34
N ASP A 245 26.95 -7.21 15.58
CA ASP A 245 28.31 -7.51 15.12
C ASP A 245 28.62 -6.91 13.73
N ASN A 246 27.61 -6.40 13.02
CA ASN A 246 27.71 -5.97 11.63
C ASN A 246 27.82 -4.44 11.45
N CYS A 247 28.13 -3.69 12.52
CA CYS A 247 28.13 -2.22 12.51
C CYS A 247 28.95 -1.62 11.35
N LYS A 248 30.11 -2.20 11.03
CA LYS A 248 31.04 -1.70 10.00
C LYS A 248 30.55 -1.93 8.57
N GLN A 249 29.55 -2.80 8.38
CA GLN A 249 28.97 -3.06 7.07
C GLN A 249 27.98 -1.96 6.66
N CYS A 250 27.37 -1.27 7.65
CA CYS A 250 26.52 -0.10 7.44
C CYS A 250 27.29 1.22 7.65
N HIS A 251 28.11 1.29 8.69
CA HIS A 251 28.91 2.47 9.04
C HIS A 251 30.33 2.35 8.49
N ILE A 252 30.46 2.61 7.19
CA ILE A 252 31.76 2.66 6.52
C ILE A 252 32.46 3.95 6.98
N SER A 253 33.37 3.82 7.95
CA SER A 253 34.19 4.92 8.44
C SER A 253 34.95 5.55 7.26
N ARG A 254 34.80 6.87 7.08
CA ARG A 254 35.63 7.66 6.16
C ARG A 254 37.11 7.56 6.50
#